data_AF-A0A2H1V028-F1
#
_entry.id   AF-A0A2H1V028-F1
#
_cell.length_a   1.000
_cell.length_b   1.000
_cell.length_c   1.000
_cell.angle_alpha   90.00
_cell.angle_beta   90.00
_cell.angle_gamma   90.00
#
_symmetry.space_group_name_H-M   'P 1'
#
loop_
_entity.id
_entity.type
_entity.pdbx_description
1 polymer ?
#
loop_
_entity_poly.entity_id
_entity_poly.type
_entity_poly.pdbx_seq_one_letter_code
_entity_poly.pdbx_strand_id
1 'polypeptide(L)'
;MAIVITLDYPLIQTYMVHSALLVVKLLALSPMAAMTWVRKGVFSNPDIVRRAYLSELKNLAPFWLVGALYVTTTPPSDIGISLFRMFTAARMIVILGYASKPVPEVFTDFGLILSYLITCYMSMYVIYYYRNAI
;
A
#
# COMPACT_ATOMS: atom_id res chain seq x y z
N MET A 1 -25.72 -14.47 10.80
CA MET A 1 -24.42 -14.95 10.29
C MET A 1 -23.35 -14.36 11.20
N ALA A 2 -22.72 -15.17 12.05
CA ALA A 2 -21.62 -14.70 12.88
C ALA A 2 -20.36 -14.66 12.00
N ILE A 3 -19.66 -13.51 11.98
CA ILE A 3 -18.37 -13.40 11.29
C ILE A 3 -17.32 -13.93 12.26
N VAL A 4 -16.79 -15.13 11.98
CA VAL A 4 -15.64 -15.67 12.70
C VAL A 4 -14.39 -15.33 11.89
N ILE A 5 -13.56 -14.44 12.42
CA ILE A 5 -12.27 -14.08 11.80
C ILE A 5 -11.26 -15.15 12.19
N THR A 6 -11.09 -16.16 11.34
CA THR A 6 -10.09 -17.21 11.53
C THR A 6 -8.75 -16.77 10.93
N LEU A 7 -7.68 -16.77 11.74
CA LEU A 7 -6.33 -16.44 11.29
C LEU A 7 -5.74 -17.46 10.30
N ASP A 8 -6.39 -18.62 10.15
CA ASP A 8 -6.03 -19.66 9.19
C ASP A 8 -6.50 -19.34 7.76
N TYR A 9 -7.36 -18.34 7.58
CA TYR A 9 -7.87 -18.01 6.27
C TYR A 9 -6.75 -17.40 5.40
N PRO A 10 -6.46 -17.96 4.21
CA PRO A 10 -5.30 -17.56 3.41
C PRO A 10 -5.33 -16.09 2.99
N LEU A 11 -6.53 -15.52 2.82
CA LEU A 11 -6.69 -14.09 2.54
C LEU A 11 -6.21 -13.20 3.70
N ILE A 12 -6.54 -13.57 4.95
CA ILE A 12 -6.16 -12.83 6.16
C ILE A 12 -4.64 -12.83 6.29
N GLN A 13 -4.03 -14.01 6.15
CA GLN A 13 -2.57 -14.15 6.23
C GLN A 13 -1.87 -13.33 5.13
N THR A 14 -2.39 -13.39 3.91
CA THR A 14 -1.88 -12.61 2.77
C THR A 14 -1.94 -11.12 3.08
N TYR A 15 -3.06 -10.60 3.57
CA TYR A 15 -3.20 -9.21 3.99
C TYR A 15 -2.16 -8.84 5.07
N MET A 16 -1.99 -9.67 6.10
CA MET A 16 -1.05 -9.39 7.18
C MET A 16 0.41 -9.34 6.70
N VAL A 17 0.82 -10.31 5.89
CA VAL A 17 2.19 -10.37 5.33
C VAL A 17 2.47 -9.17 4.43
N HIS A 18 1.55 -8.84 3.52
CA HIS A 18 1.72 -7.70 2.61
C HIS A 18 1.67 -6.36 3.36
N SER A 19 0.83 -6.24 4.38
CA SER A 19 0.80 -5.06 5.24
C SER A 19 2.13 -4.89 5.99
N ALA A 20 2.68 -5.96 6.56
CA ALA A 20 3.98 -5.94 7.22
C ALA A 20 5.12 -5.55 6.25
N LEU A 21 5.14 -6.10 5.03
CA LEU A 21 6.13 -5.73 4.02
C LEU A 21 6.07 -4.24 3.65
N LEU A 22 4.87 -3.69 3.50
CA LEU A 22 4.66 -2.27 3.20
C LEU A 22 5.07 -1.37 4.38
N VAL A 23 4.83 -1.81 5.62
CA VAL A 23 5.32 -1.11 6.83
C VAL A 23 6.84 -1.10 6.86
N VAL A 24 7.50 -2.24 6.63
CA VAL A 24 8.97 -2.32 6.60
C VAL A 24 9.54 -1.38 5.53
N LYS A 25 8.93 -1.34 4.34
CA LYS A 25 9.29 -0.39 3.28
C LYS A 25 9.14 1.06 3.74
N LEU A 26 8.01 1.42 4.36
CA LEU A 26 7.75 2.78 4.84
C LEU A 26 8.72 3.18 5.98
N LEU A 27 9.00 2.24 6.88
CA LEU A 27 9.99 2.38 7.94
C LEU A 27 11.40 2.52 7.40
N ALA A 28 11.75 1.95 6.23
CA ALA A 28 13.05 2.18 5.59
C ALA A 28 13.16 3.58 4.98
N LEU A 29 12.05 4.13 4.48
CA LEU A 29 11.99 5.52 3.97
C LEU A 29 12.09 6.57 5.08
N SER A 30 11.64 6.26 6.30
CA SER A 30 11.68 7.17 7.45
C SER A 30 13.11 7.60 7.88
N PRO A 31 14.08 6.69 8.13
CA PRO A 31 15.45 7.05 8.46
C PRO A 31 16.17 7.61 7.25
N MET A 32 15.86 7.21 6.00
CA MET A 32 16.41 7.88 4.81
C MET A 32 15.97 9.34 4.76
N ALA A 33 14.69 9.63 5.05
CA ALA A 33 14.21 10.99 5.23
C ALA A 33 14.91 11.68 6.41
N ALA A 34 15.09 11.04 7.57
CA ALA A 34 15.79 11.66 8.69
C ALA A 34 17.29 11.89 8.43
N MET A 35 17.97 10.99 7.71
CA MET A 35 19.40 11.09 7.39
C MET A 35 19.68 12.24 6.42
N THR A 36 18.74 12.58 5.51
CA THR A 36 18.88 13.77 4.67
C THR A 36 18.76 15.06 5.48
N TRP A 37 18.01 15.04 6.59
CA TRP A 37 17.90 16.17 7.52
C TRP A 37 19.16 16.32 8.37
N VAL A 38 19.72 15.21 8.86
CA VAL A 38 20.95 15.19 9.67
C VAL A 38 22.19 15.50 8.82
N ARG A 39 22.25 14.99 7.59
CA ARG A 39 23.32 15.28 6.62
C ARG A 39 22.83 16.27 5.56
N LYS A 40 22.63 17.54 5.94
CA LYS A 40 22.52 18.66 4.99
C LYS A 40 23.76 18.67 4.08
N GLY A 41 23.70 17.98 2.93
CA GLY A 41 24.84 17.83 2.02
C GLY A 41 24.86 16.53 1.19
N VAL A 42 24.14 15.46 1.59
CA VAL A 42 24.09 14.21 0.80
C VAL A 42 23.03 14.24 -0.30
N PHE A 43 21.96 15.02 -0.11
CA PHE A 43 20.92 15.27 -1.11
C PHE A 43 20.77 16.77 -1.31
N SER A 44 20.72 17.23 -2.57
CA SER A 44 20.62 18.66 -2.89
C SER A 44 19.37 19.35 -2.31
N ASN A 45 18.34 18.59 -1.92
CA ASN A 45 17.13 19.13 -1.29
C ASN A 45 16.45 18.11 -0.33
N PRO A 46 16.53 18.30 1.01
CA PRO A 46 15.93 17.39 2.00
C PRO A 46 14.39 17.32 1.93
N ASP A 47 13.74 18.31 1.31
CA ASP A 47 12.28 18.34 1.15
C ASP A 47 11.76 17.29 0.15
N ILE A 48 12.62 16.78 -0.75
CA ILE A 48 12.21 15.77 -1.74
C ILE A 48 11.92 14.44 -1.04
N VAL A 49 12.81 13.99 -0.15
CA VAL A 49 12.65 12.71 0.55
C VAL A 49 11.50 12.76 1.55
N ARG A 50 11.31 13.89 2.24
CA ARG A 50 10.15 14.12 3.10
C ARG A 50 8.83 14.07 2.32
N ARG A 51 8.77 14.71 1.15
CA ARG A 51 7.57 14.68 0.29
C ARG A 51 7.27 13.26 -0.21
N ALA A 52 8.30 12.50 -0.60
CA ALA A 52 8.14 11.10 -0.98
C ALA A 52 7.58 10.25 0.17
N TYR A 53 8.14 10.35 1.38
CA TYR A 53 7.64 9.65 2.56
C TYR A 53 6.16 9.98 2.86
N LEU A 54 5.80 11.27 2.84
CA LEU A 54 4.43 11.70 3.10
C LEU A 54 3.46 11.25 2.00
N SER A 55 3.89 11.28 0.74
CA SER A 55 3.10 10.76 -0.38
C SER A 55 2.85 9.27 -0.22
N GLU A 56 3.89 8.50 0.14
CA GLU A 56 3.77 7.06 0.37
C GLU A 56 2.82 6.76 1.52
N LEU A 57 2.94 7.47 2.66
CA LEU A 57 2.06 7.32 3.82
C LEU A 57 0.59 7.59 3.46
N LYS A 58 0.32 8.65 2.70
CA LYS A 58 -1.04 9.01 2.27
C LYS A 58 -1.70 7.94 1.40
N ASN A 59 -0.93 7.19 0.63
CA ASN A 59 -1.44 6.10 -0.21
C ASN A 59 -1.54 4.77 0.53
N LEU A 60 -0.63 4.49 1.47
CA LEU A 60 -0.64 3.25 2.26
C LEU A 60 -1.74 3.24 3.34
N ALA A 61 -2.01 4.39 3.97
CA ALA A 61 -2.98 4.46 5.06
C ALA A 61 -4.41 4.06 4.62
N PRO A 62 -4.96 4.56 3.49
CA PRO A 62 -6.24 4.10 2.97
C PRO A 62 -6.23 2.61 2.64
N PHE A 63 -5.14 2.09 2.06
CA PHE A 63 -5.03 0.67 1.74
C PHE A 63 -5.07 -0.22 2.99
N TRP A 64 -4.35 0.14 4.07
CA TRP A 64 -4.41 -0.65 5.31
C TRP A 64 -5.81 -0.66 5.90
N LEU A 65 -6.48 0.50 5.95
CA LEU A 65 -7.82 0.61 6.51
C LEU A 65 -8.86 -0.13 5.65
N VAL A 66 -8.87 0.12 4.35
CA VAL A 66 -9.80 -0.53 3.42
C VAL A 66 -9.51 -2.01 3.30
N GLY A 67 -8.23 -2.43 3.30
CA GLY A 67 -7.85 -3.84 3.27
C GLY A 67 -8.31 -4.60 4.51
N ALA A 68 -8.22 -3.99 5.70
CA ALA A 68 -8.76 -4.56 6.92
C ALA A 68 -10.28 -4.77 6.83
N LEU A 69 -11.01 -3.77 6.33
CA LEU A 69 -12.46 -3.86 6.10
C LEU A 69 -12.82 -4.86 4.98
N TYR A 70 -12.00 -4.96 3.94
CA TYR A 70 -12.25 -5.87 2.82
C TYR A 70 -12.20 -7.33 3.29
N VAL A 71 -11.25 -7.65 4.17
CA VAL A 71 -11.13 -8.98 4.76
C VAL A 71 -12.37 -9.39 5.57
N THR A 72 -13.09 -8.44 6.20
CA THR A 72 -14.31 -8.75 6.96
C THR A 72 -15.53 -9.04 6.09
N THR A 73 -15.46 -8.73 4.79
CA THR A 73 -16.56 -8.97 3.83
C THR A 73 -16.58 -10.39 3.26
N THR A 74 -15.68 -11.28 3.72
CA THR A 74 -15.54 -12.66 3.23
C THR A 74 -15.53 -12.77 1.70
N PRO A 75 -14.68 -12.00 0.99
CA PRO A 75 -14.64 -12.02 -0.47
C PRO A 75 -14.01 -13.33 -0.97
N PRO A 76 -14.18 -13.66 -2.26
CA PRO A 76 -13.49 -14.77 -2.89
C PRO A 76 -11.97 -14.67 -2.69
N SER A 77 -11.36 -15.73 -2.15
CA SER A 77 -9.94 -15.74 -1.76
C SER A 77 -9.02 -15.41 -2.93
N ASP A 78 -9.32 -15.90 -4.13
CA ASP A 78 -8.44 -15.75 -5.31
C ASP A 78 -8.31 -14.30 -5.74
N ILE A 79 -9.42 -13.56 -5.73
CA ILE A 79 -9.46 -12.15 -6.10
C ILE A 79 -8.76 -11.31 -5.02
N GLY A 80 -9.06 -11.57 -3.75
CA GLY A 80 -8.45 -10.81 -2.66
C GLY A 80 -6.93 -11.01 -2.55
N ILE A 81 -6.46 -12.25 -2.69
CA ILE A 81 -5.01 -12.57 -2.66
C ILE A 81 -4.28 -11.89 -3.82
N SER A 82 -4.84 -11.98 -5.03
CA SER A 82 -4.22 -11.37 -6.21
C SER A 82 -4.16 -9.83 -6.11
N LEU A 83 -5.20 -9.18 -5.58
CA LEU A 83 -5.21 -7.74 -5.33
C LEU A 83 -4.12 -7.30 -4.34
N PHE A 84 -3.95 -8.00 -3.22
CA PHE A 84 -2.90 -7.66 -2.24
C PHE A 84 -1.49 -7.85 -2.79
N ARG A 85 -1.28 -8.90 -3.59
CA ARG A 85 -0.01 -9.15 -4.29
C ARG A 85 0.28 -8.08 -5.34
N MET A 86 -0.70 -7.74 -6.18
CA MET A 86 -0.57 -6.70 -7.20
C MET A 86 -0.32 -5.33 -6.59
N PHE A 87 -1.04 -4.97 -5.51
CA PHE A 87 -0.80 -3.72 -4.80
C PHE A 87 0.62 -3.64 -4.29
N THR A 88 1.09 -4.67 -3.58
CA THR A 88 2.45 -4.67 -3.03
C THR A 88 3.49 -4.61 -4.14
N ALA A 89 3.34 -5.39 -5.20
CA ALA A 89 4.25 -5.35 -6.34
C ALA A 89 4.31 -3.97 -7.01
N ALA A 90 3.15 -3.34 -7.26
CA ALA A 90 3.07 -2.00 -7.82
C ALA A 90 3.79 -0.98 -6.93
N ARG A 91 3.59 -1.05 -5.61
CA ARG A 91 4.27 -0.16 -4.66
C ARG A 91 5.77 -0.42 -4.59
N MET A 92 6.24 -1.66 -4.76
CA MET A 92 7.67 -1.95 -4.83
C MET A 92 8.30 -1.36 -6.10
N ILE A 93 7.62 -1.42 -7.25
CA ILE A 93 8.08 -0.81 -8.51
C ILE A 93 8.20 0.72 -8.35
N VAL A 94 7.22 1.37 -7.71
CA VAL A 94 7.22 2.82 -7.50
C VAL A 94 8.44 3.30 -6.69
N ILE A 95 8.84 2.55 -5.66
CA ILE A 95 10.03 2.95 -4.87
C ILE A 95 11.33 2.76 -5.67
N LEU A 96 11.39 1.75 -6.54
CA LEU A 96 12.53 1.56 -7.45
C LEU A 96 12.60 2.71 -8.46
N GLY A 97 11.45 3.19 -8.95
CA GLY A 97 11.36 4.38 -9.79
C GLY A 97 11.88 5.65 -9.14
N TYR A 98 11.57 5.88 -7.86
CA TYR A 98 12.13 7.02 -7.12
C TYR A 98 13.62 6.86 -6.76
N ALA A 99 14.05 5.64 -6.45
CA ALA A 99 15.41 5.37 -5.98
C ALA A 99 16.44 5.27 -7.12
N SER A 100 16.00 4.92 -8.33
CA SER A 100 16.90 4.62 -9.44
C SER A 100 16.46 5.37 -10.71
N LYS A 101 17.40 6.09 -11.34
CA LYS A 101 17.20 6.75 -12.65
C LYS A 101 16.86 5.83 -13.85
N PRO A 102 17.10 4.50 -13.88
CA PRO A 102 16.87 3.70 -15.08
C PRO A 102 15.40 3.25 -15.26
N VAL A 103 14.50 3.45 -14.29
CA VAL A 103 13.08 3.08 -14.47
C VAL A 103 12.35 4.24 -15.16
N PRO A 104 11.69 4.02 -16.31
CA PRO A 104 10.93 5.07 -16.97
C PRO A 104 9.81 5.60 -16.08
N GLU A 105 9.62 6.91 -16.07
CA GLU A 105 8.60 7.63 -15.28
C GLU A 105 7.20 7.04 -15.49
N VAL A 106 6.91 6.62 -16.73
CA VAL A 106 5.68 5.94 -17.14
C VAL A 106 5.35 4.71 -16.28
N PHE A 107 6.32 3.86 -15.93
CA PHE A 107 6.06 2.67 -15.11
C PHE A 107 5.78 3.03 -13.65
N THR A 108 6.40 4.10 -13.16
CA THR A 108 6.16 4.62 -11.81
C THR A 108 4.73 5.17 -11.71
N ASP A 109 4.30 5.93 -12.71
CA ASP A 109 2.94 6.47 -12.80
C ASP A 109 1.90 5.37 -12.90
N PHE A 110 2.13 4.35 -13.74
CA PHE A 110 1.26 3.18 -13.80
C PHE A 110 1.16 2.46 -12.45
N GLY A 111 2.26 2.33 -11.71
CA GLY A 111 2.27 1.74 -10.38
C GLY A 111 1.45 2.54 -9.36
N LEU A 112 1.51 3.88 -9.42
CA LEU A 112 0.70 4.77 -8.59
C LEU A 112 -0.79 4.67 -8.93
N ILE A 113 -1.13 4.74 -10.21
CA ILE A 113 -2.51 4.64 -10.70
C ILE A 113 -3.10 3.28 -10.33
N LEU A 114 -2.39 2.18 -10.58
CA LEU A 114 -2.85 0.84 -10.25
C LEU A 114 -3.11 0.68 -8.76
N SER A 115 -2.20 1.16 -7.91
CA SER A 115 -2.37 1.10 -6.45
C SER A 115 -3.61 1.88 -5.98
N TYR A 116 -3.85 3.05 -6.59
CA TYR A 116 -5.03 3.86 -6.32
C TYR A 116 -6.32 3.15 -6.75
N LEU A 117 -6.35 2.57 -7.96
CA LEU A 117 -7.49 1.82 -8.49
C LEU A 117 -7.85 0.60 -7.63
N ILE A 118 -6.85 -0.16 -7.16
CA ILE A 118 -7.07 -1.30 -6.27
C ILE A 118 -7.75 -0.85 -4.97
N THR A 119 -7.29 0.25 -4.38
CA THR A 119 -7.86 0.80 -3.14
C THR A 119 -9.29 1.27 -3.35
N CYS A 120 -9.57 1.94 -4.47
CA CYS A 120 -10.94 2.32 -4.86
C CYS A 120 -11.85 1.11 -5.04
N TYR A 121 -11.38 0.07 -5.74
CA TYR A 121 -12.15 -1.17 -5.94
C TYR A 121 -12.51 -1.83 -4.61
N MET A 122 -11.54 -2.04 -3.72
CA MET A 122 -11.80 -2.62 -2.40
C MET A 122 -12.77 -1.76 -1.58
N SER A 123 -12.62 -0.43 -1.65
CA SER A 123 -13.50 0.50 -0.94
C SER A 123 -14.95 0.40 -1.43
N MET A 124 -15.17 0.41 -2.74
CA MET A 124 -16.50 0.24 -3.33
C MET A 124 -17.12 -1.12 -2.96
N TYR A 125 -16.32 -2.19 -2.92
CA TYR A 125 -16.78 -3.52 -2.53
C TYR A 125 -17.26 -3.54 -1.07
N VAL A 126 -16.50 -2.94 -0.16
CA VAL A 126 -16.86 -2.81 1.25
C VAL A 126 -18.17 -2.04 1.41
N ILE A 127 -18.31 -0.89 0.73
CA ILE A 127 -19.54 -0.10 0.76
C ILE A 127 -20.73 -0.91 0.23
N TYR A 128 -20.56 -1.63 -0.88
CA TYR A 128 -21.62 -2.45 -1.46
C TYR A 128 -22.06 -3.59 -0.53
N TYR A 129 -21.13 -4.20 0.20
CA TYR A 129 -21.42 -5.26 1.16
C TYR A 129 -22.20 -4.74 2.37
N TYR A 130 -21.78 -3.61 2.94
CA TYR A 130 -22.40 -3.00 4.12
C TYR A 130 -23.56 -2.05 3.79
N ARG A 131 -24.00 -1.96 2.53
CA ARG A 131 -25.05 -1.02 2.09
C ARG A 131 -26.36 -1.12 2.86
N ASN A 132 -26.67 -2.30 3.41
CA ASN A 132 -27.91 -2.55 4.16
C ASN A 132 -27.91 -1.85 5.54
N ALA A 133 -26.79 -1.27 5.97
CA ALA A 133 -26.70 -0.50 7.20
C ALA A 133 -27.06 0.99 7.02
N ILE A 134 -27.30 1.43 5.79
CA ILE A 134 -27.79 2.77 5.42
C ILE A 134 -29.28 2.66 5.09
#